data_AF-A0A2D5Z3W6-F1
#
_entry.id   AF-A0A2D5Z3W6-F1
#
_cell.length_a   1.000
_cell.length_b   1.000
_cell.length_c   1.000
_cell.angle_alpha   90.00
_cell.angle_beta   90.00
_cell.angle_gamma   90.00
#
_symmetry.space_group_name_H-M   'P 1'
#
loop_
_entity.id
_entity.type
_entity.pdbx_description
1 polymer ?
#
loop_
_entity_poly.entity_id
_entity_poly.type
_entity_poly.pdbx_seq_one_letter_code
_entity_poly.pdbx_strand_id
1 'polypeptide(L)'
;RGTQVEIAALQKQLETRTPALEIAQSAWEAAKQAGGVKWRPVALSLMRPEPGVRFEKEPNDVARVRGAVAGKDTSTVEGLVSGMITGFRLEGLPDKPLPGGGPGLAENGSFVLTPVRLLTGPSDDPAKLAEVELQHPRATHTQAGHPITNTIDQNPESAWSVRGRSGAVAASWQLNVRVARQPSFDGPVTVSVEGFTSRLGKGGEPLGIGADVTANAKVVAAAQELVFLDLTPKPGAAIGTRPIVTRAEATVNGEKVIVYDEAIPFTVAK
;
A
#
# COMPACT_ATOMS: atom_id res chain seq x y z
N ARG A 1 36.43 -19.76 -17.53
CA ARG A 1 36.30 -18.97 -16.26
C ARG A 1 36.06 -17.47 -16.50
N GLY A 2 36.43 -16.87 -17.65
CA GLY A 2 36.18 -15.44 -17.93
C GLY A 2 34.71 -15.06 -18.18
N THR A 3 33.94 -15.93 -18.84
CA THR A 3 32.55 -15.64 -19.26
C THR A 3 31.55 -15.46 -18.11
N GLN A 4 31.68 -16.21 -17.01
CA GLN A 4 30.79 -16.02 -15.84
C GLN A 4 31.06 -14.71 -15.08
N VAL A 5 32.33 -14.28 -15.04
CA VAL A 5 32.71 -13.00 -14.40
C VAL A 5 32.23 -11.83 -15.24
N GLU A 6 32.33 -11.95 -16.55
CA GLU A 6 31.86 -10.93 -17.51
C GLU A 6 30.33 -10.84 -17.54
N ILE A 7 29.62 -11.98 -17.48
CA ILE A 7 28.15 -12.00 -17.29
C ILE A 7 27.75 -11.32 -15.98
N ALA A 8 28.42 -11.62 -14.88
CA ALA A 8 28.12 -11.01 -13.58
C ALA A 8 28.39 -9.49 -13.56
N ALA A 9 29.45 -9.03 -14.25
CA ALA A 9 29.77 -7.62 -14.37
C ALA A 9 28.76 -6.87 -15.25
N LEU A 10 28.36 -7.45 -16.38
CA LEU A 10 27.34 -6.89 -17.26
C LEU A 10 25.96 -6.90 -16.60
N GLN A 11 25.62 -7.92 -15.82
CA GLN A 11 24.41 -7.96 -14.99
C GLN A 11 24.40 -6.81 -13.97
N LYS A 12 25.52 -6.59 -13.28
CA LYS A 12 25.64 -5.48 -12.33
C LYS A 12 25.50 -4.10 -13.01
N GLN A 13 26.04 -3.94 -14.22
CA GLN A 13 25.88 -2.72 -15.01
C GLN A 13 24.43 -2.54 -15.50
N LEU A 14 23.74 -3.61 -15.92
CA LEU A 14 22.33 -3.57 -16.31
C LEU A 14 21.39 -3.27 -15.14
N GLU A 15 21.68 -3.82 -13.97
CA GLU A 15 20.90 -3.60 -12.73
C GLU A 15 21.13 -2.21 -12.12
N THR A 16 22.10 -1.45 -12.65
CA THR A 16 22.39 -0.10 -12.17
C THR A 16 21.30 0.86 -12.61
N ARG A 17 20.63 1.46 -11.62
CA ARG A 17 19.61 2.50 -11.79
C ARG A 17 20.21 3.69 -12.55
N THR A 18 19.75 3.96 -13.76
CA THR A 18 20.25 5.07 -14.61
C THR A 18 19.31 6.27 -14.58
N PRO A 19 19.81 7.50 -14.84
CA PRO A 19 18.93 8.67 -14.97
C PRO A 19 17.85 8.51 -16.06
N ALA A 20 18.15 7.81 -17.15
CA ALA A 20 17.19 7.53 -18.21
C ALA A 20 16.05 6.58 -17.76
N LEU A 21 16.39 5.57 -16.93
CA LEU A 21 15.41 4.71 -16.27
C LEU A 21 14.48 5.51 -15.37
N GLU A 22 15.03 6.39 -14.53
CA GLU A 22 14.22 7.25 -13.65
C GLU A 22 13.29 8.18 -14.43
N ILE A 23 13.76 8.75 -15.55
CA ILE A 23 12.94 9.61 -16.41
C ILE A 23 11.81 8.82 -17.07
N ALA A 24 12.11 7.67 -17.68
CA ALA A 24 11.11 6.82 -18.33
C ALA A 24 10.08 6.29 -17.32
N GLN A 25 10.54 5.91 -16.13
CA GLN A 25 9.70 5.48 -15.03
C GLN A 25 8.79 6.61 -14.53
N SER A 26 9.35 7.79 -14.27
CA SER A 26 8.58 8.97 -13.83
C SER A 26 7.55 9.40 -14.87
N ALA A 27 7.90 9.35 -16.17
CA ALA A 27 6.98 9.67 -17.26
C ALA A 27 5.86 8.65 -17.38
N TRP A 28 6.16 7.35 -17.22
CA TRP A 28 5.15 6.30 -17.20
C TRP A 28 4.24 6.41 -15.98
N GLU A 29 4.79 6.63 -14.79
CA GLU A 29 4.02 6.85 -13.56
C GLU A 29 3.07 8.04 -13.74
N ALA A 30 3.59 9.19 -14.18
CA ALA A 30 2.77 10.38 -14.42
C ALA A 30 1.64 10.11 -15.44
N ALA A 31 1.93 9.36 -16.51
CA ALA A 31 0.93 8.99 -17.50
C ALA A 31 -0.13 8.02 -16.95
N LYS A 32 0.21 7.14 -16.01
CA LYS A 32 -0.72 6.19 -15.39
C LYS A 32 -1.50 6.78 -14.20
N GLN A 33 -0.95 7.78 -13.51
CA GLN A 33 -1.59 8.46 -12.37
C GLN A 33 -2.68 9.46 -12.76
N ALA A 34 -2.80 9.84 -14.04
CA ALA A 34 -3.72 10.88 -14.49
C ALA A 34 -5.22 10.60 -14.19
N GLY A 35 -5.59 9.38 -13.80
CA GLY A 35 -6.95 8.99 -13.41
C GLY A 35 -7.11 8.35 -12.02
N GLY A 36 -6.07 8.37 -11.16
CA GLY A 36 -6.06 7.71 -9.86
C GLY A 36 -6.83 8.45 -8.74
N VAL A 37 -7.09 7.74 -7.62
CA VAL A 37 -7.69 8.32 -6.40
C VAL A 37 -6.73 9.35 -5.80
N LYS A 38 -7.17 10.59 -5.60
CA LYS A 38 -6.36 11.65 -4.99
C LYS A 38 -6.54 11.68 -3.48
N TRP A 39 -5.55 11.17 -2.73
CA TRP A 39 -5.53 11.29 -1.26
C TRP A 39 -5.18 12.72 -0.83
N ARG A 40 -5.79 13.17 0.27
CA ARG A 40 -5.51 14.46 0.90
C ARG A 40 -5.20 14.23 2.37
N PRO A 41 -4.10 14.79 2.91
CA PRO A 41 -3.85 14.78 4.34
C PRO A 41 -5.03 15.40 5.08
N VAL A 42 -5.41 14.78 6.20
CA VAL A 42 -6.45 15.32 7.08
C VAL A 42 -5.76 16.20 8.11
N ALA A 43 -6.17 17.47 8.18
CA ALA A 43 -5.69 18.38 9.21
C ALA A 43 -6.22 17.91 10.58
N LEU A 44 -5.34 17.28 11.37
CA LEU A 44 -5.69 16.78 12.69
C LEU A 44 -5.95 17.96 13.64
N SER A 45 -7.17 18.01 14.18
CA SER A 45 -7.67 19.04 15.10
C SER A 45 -7.60 18.61 16.56
N LEU A 46 -7.69 17.30 16.83
CA LEU A 46 -7.60 16.76 18.18
C LEU A 46 -6.86 15.41 18.18
N MET A 47 -6.03 15.20 19.19
CA MET A 47 -5.36 13.92 19.45
C MET A 47 -5.47 13.64 20.94
N ARG A 48 -6.22 12.59 21.31
CA ARG A 48 -6.39 12.15 22.70
C ARG A 48 -5.63 10.84 22.92
N PRO A 49 -4.43 10.88 23.52
CA PRO A 49 -3.72 9.68 23.92
C PRO A 49 -4.23 9.13 25.25
N GLU A 50 -3.94 7.86 25.54
CA GLU A 50 -4.03 7.29 26.88
C GLU A 50 -2.97 7.90 27.82
N PRO A 51 -3.15 7.83 29.16
CA PRO A 51 -2.15 8.27 30.13
C PRO A 51 -0.79 7.61 29.91
N GLY A 52 0.26 8.41 29.74
CA GLY A 52 1.63 7.94 29.49
C GLY A 52 2.06 8.00 28.02
N VAL A 53 1.12 8.21 27.10
CA VAL A 53 1.37 8.50 25.68
C VAL A 53 1.17 9.99 25.39
N ARG A 54 1.95 10.51 24.45
CA ARG A 54 1.77 11.85 23.89
C ARG A 54 1.82 11.82 22.37
N PHE A 55 1.04 12.70 21.76
CA PHE A 55 1.14 12.99 20.33
C PHE A 55 1.88 14.30 20.12
N GLU A 56 2.90 14.28 19.26
CA GLU A 56 3.59 15.47 18.77
C GLU A 56 3.19 15.68 17.31
N LYS A 57 2.59 16.83 17.01
CA LYS A 57 2.25 17.19 15.62
C LYS A 57 3.53 17.60 14.88
N GLU A 58 3.76 16.98 13.74
CA GLU A 58 4.85 17.27 12.81
C GLU A 58 4.30 17.92 11.52
N PRO A 59 5.16 18.48 10.66
CA PRO A 59 4.74 18.95 9.34
C PRO A 59 3.99 17.89 8.53
N ASN A 60 3.16 18.33 7.59
CA ASN A 60 2.35 17.46 6.71
C ASN A 60 1.30 16.62 7.46
N ASP A 61 0.77 17.14 8.57
CA ASP A 61 -0.26 16.49 9.40
C ASP A 61 0.12 15.10 9.92
N VAL A 62 1.43 14.90 10.14
CA VAL A 62 1.96 13.71 10.77
C VAL A 62 1.81 13.84 12.28
N ALA A 63 1.28 12.78 12.91
CA ALA A 63 1.20 12.67 14.36
C ALA A 63 2.24 11.66 14.86
N ARG A 64 3.27 12.13 15.57
CA ARG A 64 4.28 11.27 16.18
C ARG A 64 3.85 10.85 17.57
N VAL A 65 3.70 9.54 17.77
CA VAL A 65 3.43 8.95 19.08
C VAL A 65 4.73 8.86 19.87
N ARG A 66 4.72 9.30 21.13
CA ARG A 66 5.82 9.09 22.09
C ARG A 66 5.29 8.66 23.45
N GLY A 67 6.19 8.15 24.28
CA GLY A 67 5.87 7.67 25.62
C GLY A 67 5.83 6.15 25.68
N ALA A 68 5.56 5.62 26.87
CA ALA A 68 5.49 4.19 27.10
C ALA A 68 4.02 3.74 26.99
N VAL A 69 3.77 2.78 26.12
CA VAL A 69 2.47 2.10 25.99
C VAL A 69 2.48 0.91 26.96
N ALA A 70 1.73 0.99 28.06
CA ALA A 70 1.67 -0.05 29.07
C ALA A 70 0.62 -1.11 28.71
N GLY A 71 0.83 -1.82 27.59
CA GLY A 71 -0.09 -2.84 27.09
C GLY A 71 -0.88 -2.39 25.86
N LYS A 72 -2.21 -2.23 25.99
CA LYS A 72 -3.09 -1.76 24.91
C LYS A 72 -3.51 -0.32 25.22
N ASP A 73 -3.34 0.56 24.24
CA ASP A 73 -3.78 1.95 24.34
C ASP A 73 -4.82 2.26 23.25
N THR A 74 -5.85 3.03 23.60
CA THR A 74 -6.82 3.55 22.63
C THR A 74 -6.55 5.03 22.39
N SER A 75 -6.17 5.38 21.17
CA SER A 75 -5.97 6.78 20.79
C SER A 75 -7.07 7.26 19.86
N THR A 76 -7.60 8.45 20.12
CA THR A 76 -8.57 9.10 19.23
C THR A 76 -7.90 10.26 18.50
N VAL A 77 -8.06 10.29 17.17
CA VAL A 77 -7.66 11.41 16.34
C VAL A 77 -8.89 11.97 15.63
N GLU A 78 -9.02 13.29 15.60
CA GLU A 78 -10.12 14.00 14.95
C GLU A 78 -9.56 14.94 13.88
N GLY A 79 -10.31 15.15 12.81
CA GLY A 79 -9.98 16.10 11.78
C GLY A 79 -11.20 16.49 10.97
N LEU A 80 -11.15 17.70 10.40
CA LEU A 80 -12.22 18.23 9.55
C LEU A 80 -11.94 17.90 8.09
N VAL A 81 -12.99 17.45 7.41
CA VAL A 81 -12.96 16.95 6.04
C VAL A 81 -14.16 17.52 5.29
N SER A 82 -13.99 17.75 3.99
CA SER A 82 -15.05 18.30 3.12
C SER A 82 -15.25 17.43 1.90
N GLY A 83 -16.50 17.35 1.43
CA GLY A 83 -16.89 16.52 0.30
C GLY A 83 -17.19 15.07 0.69
N MET A 84 -17.42 14.24 -0.33
CA MET A 84 -17.69 12.81 -0.15
C MET A 84 -16.39 12.07 0.18
N ILE A 85 -16.39 11.34 1.29
CA ILE A 85 -15.28 10.49 1.72
C ILE A 85 -15.59 9.06 1.30
N THR A 86 -14.72 8.47 0.50
CA THR A 86 -14.86 7.08 0.02
C THR A 86 -13.85 6.12 0.66
N GLY A 87 -12.95 6.65 1.49
CA GLY A 87 -11.98 5.88 2.25
C GLY A 87 -11.07 6.78 3.09
N PHE A 88 -10.30 6.15 3.98
CA PHE A 88 -9.22 6.79 4.73
C PHE A 88 -7.96 5.94 4.59
N ARG A 89 -6.79 6.57 4.72
CA ARG A 89 -5.49 5.90 4.65
C ARG A 89 -4.72 6.19 5.93
N LEU A 90 -4.30 5.12 6.61
CA LEU A 90 -3.36 5.21 7.72
C LEU A 90 -1.96 4.86 7.21
N GLU A 91 -1.03 5.78 7.37
CA GLU A 91 0.36 5.61 6.93
C GLU A 91 1.29 5.42 8.12
N GLY A 92 1.92 4.24 8.20
CA GLY A 92 3.02 3.99 9.12
C GLY A 92 4.33 4.50 8.53
N LEU A 93 4.86 5.61 9.06
CA LEU A 93 6.07 6.25 8.56
C LEU A 93 7.31 5.69 9.28
N PRO A 94 8.25 5.03 8.59
CA PRO A 94 9.52 4.64 9.20
C PRO A 94 10.36 5.89 9.48
N ASP A 95 11.05 5.91 10.62
CA ASP A 95 11.94 7.01 10.99
C ASP A 95 13.17 6.46 11.73
N LYS A 96 14.34 7.06 11.48
CA LYS A 96 15.63 6.57 12.00
C LYS A 96 15.71 6.54 13.54
N PRO A 97 15.12 7.49 14.28
CA PRO A 97 15.05 7.45 15.74
C PRO A 97 14.10 6.38 16.30
N LEU A 98 13.25 5.74 15.48
CA LEU A 98 12.36 4.68 15.95
C LEU A 98 13.10 3.33 16.05
N PRO A 99 12.69 2.44 16.96
CA PRO A 99 13.25 1.10 17.07
C PRO A 99 13.26 0.37 15.71
N GLY A 100 14.39 -0.27 15.38
CA GLY A 100 14.55 -0.97 14.10
C GLY A 100 14.41 -0.11 12.84
N GLY A 101 14.30 1.23 12.96
CA GLY A 101 13.96 2.14 11.86
C GLY A 101 12.58 1.93 11.27
N GLY A 102 11.70 1.20 11.98
CA GLY A 102 10.35 0.87 11.53
C GLY A 102 9.30 1.88 12.01
N PRO A 103 8.04 1.76 11.56
CA PRO A 103 6.98 2.71 11.88
C PRO A 103 6.37 2.56 13.28
N GLY A 104 6.80 1.57 14.08
CA GLY A 104 6.23 1.31 15.40
C GLY A 104 7.23 1.37 16.56
N LEU A 105 6.70 1.31 17.78
CA LEU A 105 7.45 1.49 19.02
C LEU A 105 8.00 0.16 19.61
N ALA A 106 7.61 -1.00 19.07
CA ALA A 106 8.18 -2.28 19.52
C ALA A 106 9.67 -2.36 19.13
N GLU A 107 10.49 -3.08 19.89
CA GLU A 107 11.95 -3.17 19.66
C GLU A 107 12.34 -3.55 18.22
N ASN A 108 11.48 -4.33 17.54
CA ASN A 108 11.66 -4.76 16.16
C ASN A 108 11.13 -3.77 15.09
N GLY A 109 10.70 -2.57 15.50
CA GLY A 109 10.14 -1.51 14.65
C GLY A 109 8.70 -1.75 14.17
N SER A 110 8.01 -2.77 14.69
CA SER A 110 6.61 -3.03 14.37
C SER A 110 5.65 -2.24 15.26
N PHE A 111 4.41 -2.10 14.78
CA PHE A 111 3.25 -1.79 15.61
C PHE A 111 2.28 -2.97 15.61
N VAL A 112 1.33 -2.92 16.54
CA VAL A 112 0.14 -3.80 16.58
C VAL A 112 -1.06 -2.86 16.61
N LEU A 113 -1.94 -2.96 15.62
CA LEU A 113 -3.20 -2.22 15.58
C LEU A 113 -4.35 -3.19 15.78
N THR A 114 -5.07 -3.01 16.88
CA THR A 114 -6.38 -3.63 17.16
C THR A 114 -7.48 -2.93 16.33
N PRO A 115 -8.75 -3.35 16.40
CA PRO A 115 -9.80 -2.80 15.54
C PRO A 115 -9.85 -1.27 15.51
N VAL A 116 -9.89 -0.72 14.30
CA VAL A 116 -10.02 0.70 13.98
C VAL A 116 -11.50 1.00 13.81
N ARG A 117 -11.94 2.08 14.46
CA ARG A 117 -13.32 2.57 14.33
C ARG A 117 -13.32 3.95 13.72
N LEU A 118 -14.27 4.20 12.83
CA LEU A 118 -14.48 5.51 12.22
C LEU A 118 -15.82 6.05 12.70
N LEU A 119 -15.80 7.25 13.26
CA LEU A 119 -17.02 7.99 13.58
C LEU A 119 -17.08 9.23 12.69
N THR A 120 -18.26 9.55 12.16
CA THR A 120 -18.47 10.73 11.32
C THR A 120 -19.75 11.46 11.72
N GLY A 121 -19.78 12.77 11.52
CA GLY A 121 -20.92 13.61 11.86
C GLY A 121 -20.63 15.09 11.59
N PRO A 122 -21.62 15.97 11.80
CA PRO A 122 -21.45 17.41 11.67
C PRO A 122 -20.34 17.93 12.60
N SER A 123 -19.49 18.82 12.08
CA SER A 123 -18.36 19.37 12.83
C SER A 123 -18.76 20.24 14.02
N ASP A 124 -19.98 20.77 14.00
CA ASP A 124 -20.57 21.63 15.03
C ASP A 124 -21.35 20.87 16.10
N ASP A 125 -21.52 19.54 15.96
CA ASP A 125 -22.29 18.72 16.89
C ASP A 125 -21.67 17.33 17.11
N PRO A 126 -20.68 17.20 18.01
CA PRO A 126 -20.04 15.93 18.32
C PRO A 126 -21.00 14.86 18.85
N ALA A 127 -22.16 15.24 19.41
CA ALA A 127 -23.16 14.29 19.88
C ALA A 127 -23.84 13.53 18.73
N LYS A 128 -23.71 14.01 17.50
CA LYS A 128 -24.20 13.36 16.27
C LYS A 128 -23.16 12.52 15.55
N LEU A 129 -21.98 12.31 16.14
CA LEU A 129 -21.02 11.35 15.61
C LEU A 129 -21.63 9.95 15.61
N ALA A 130 -21.73 9.34 14.44
CA ALA A 130 -22.18 7.98 14.25
C ALA A 130 -21.02 7.11 13.76
N GLU A 131 -20.93 5.89 14.28
CA GLU A 131 -19.97 4.91 13.79
C GLU A 131 -20.33 4.51 12.36
N VAL A 132 -19.30 4.49 11.50
CA VAL A 132 -19.39 4.06 10.12
C VAL A 132 -18.73 2.70 10.02
N GLU A 133 -19.47 1.73 9.48
CA GLU A 133 -18.92 0.41 9.19
C GLU A 133 -17.80 0.55 8.16
N LEU A 134 -16.59 0.14 8.56
CA LEU A 134 -15.45 0.11 7.67
C LEU A 134 -15.46 -1.17 6.86
N GLN A 135 -15.18 -1.02 5.56
CA GLN A 135 -15.20 -2.13 4.63
C GLN A 135 -13.93 -2.12 3.77
N HIS A 136 -13.54 -3.30 3.30
CA HIS A 136 -12.44 -3.52 2.34
C HIS A 136 -11.07 -2.97 2.79
N PRO A 137 -10.54 -3.47 3.91
CA PRO A 137 -9.31 -2.98 4.49
C PRO A 137 -8.13 -3.44 3.61
N ARG A 138 -7.18 -2.55 3.35
CA ARG A 138 -6.02 -2.83 2.50
C ARG A 138 -4.74 -2.38 3.18
N ALA A 139 -3.68 -3.16 3.01
CA ALA A 139 -2.35 -2.81 3.47
C ALA A 139 -1.32 -3.19 2.43
N THR A 140 -0.24 -2.41 2.34
CA THR A 140 0.93 -2.73 1.54
C THR A 140 1.82 -3.78 2.23
N HIS A 141 1.62 -4.06 3.52
CA HIS A 141 2.37 -5.10 4.23
C HIS A 141 1.56 -5.66 5.39
N THR A 142 1.79 -6.93 5.73
CA THR A 142 1.13 -7.61 6.83
C THR A 142 2.03 -8.74 7.34
N GLN A 143 2.14 -8.88 8.67
CA GLN A 143 2.70 -10.06 9.33
C GLN A 143 1.77 -11.26 9.18
N ALA A 144 2.33 -12.44 8.87
CA ALA A 144 1.58 -13.70 8.87
C ALA A 144 0.84 -13.91 10.21
N GLY A 145 -0.44 -14.30 10.14
CA GLY A 145 -1.32 -14.47 11.30
C GLY A 145 -1.98 -13.18 11.82
N HIS A 146 -1.58 -12.01 11.32
CA HIS A 146 -2.10 -10.70 11.73
C HIS A 146 -2.56 -9.87 10.53
N PRO A 147 -3.51 -10.36 9.70
CA PRO A 147 -4.00 -9.71 8.48
C PRO A 147 -4.59 -8.32 8.73
N ILE A 148 -4.52 -7.44 7.72
CA ILE A 148 -5.18 -6.12 7.74
C ILE A 148 -6.70 -6.24 7.95
N THR A 149 -7.31 -7.37 7.62
CA THR A 149 -8.75 -7.62 7.87
C THR A 149 -9.11 -7.60 9.36
N ASN A 150 -8.16 -7.87 10.25
CA ASN A 150 -8.37 -7.81 11.69
C ASN A 150 -8.62 -6.38 12.18
N THR A 151 -8.30 -5.33 11.40
CA THR A 151 -8.56 -3.95 11.85
C THR A 151 -10.02 -3.53 11.74
N ILE A 152 -10.89 -4.33 11.12
CA ILE A 152 -12.31 -4.00 10.98
C ILE A 152 -13.22 -5.13 11.45
N ASP A 153 -12.65 -6.19 12.04
CA ASP A 153 -13.46 -7.26 12.60
C ASP A 153 -14.02 -6.85 13.99
N GLN A 154 -14.93 -7.67 14.51
CA GLN A 154 -15.55 -7.43 15.81
C GLN A 154 -14.73 -8.01 16.99
N ASN A 155 -13.55 -8.59 16.73
CA ASN A 155 -12.74 -9.24 17.75
C ASN A 155 -11.68 -8.26 18.31
N PRO A 156 -11.81 -7.75 19.54
CA PRO A 156 -10.86 -6.80 20.11
C PRO A 156 -9.47 -7.39 20.40
N GLU A 157 -9.32 -8.72 20.29
CA GLU A 157 -8.06 -9.43 20.43
C GLU A 157 -7.38 -9.73 19.09
N SER A 158 -8.08 -9.53 17.97
CA SER A 158 -7.48 -9.60 16.65
C SER A 158 -6.61 -8.35 16.43
N ALA A 159 -5.59 -8.48 15.59
CA ALA A 159 -4.75 -7.35 15.25
C ALA A 159 -4.13 -7.45 13.87
N TRP A 160 -3.87 -6.30 13.28
CA TRP A 160 -2.94 -6.14 12.17
C TRP A 160 -1.56 -5.76 12.71
N SER A 161 -0.52 -6.37 12.14
CA SER A 161 0.87 -6.10 12.50
C SER A 161 1.73 -6.06 11.26
N VAL A 162 2.85 -5.35 11.33
CA VAL A 162 3.79 -5.13 10.24
C VAL A 162 5.18 -5.73 10.50
N ARG A 163 5.30 -6.63 11.49
CA ARG A 163 6.55 -7.31 11.81
C ARG A 163 7.12 -7.99 10.55
N GLY A 164 8.44 -7.94 10.43
CA GLY A 164 9.16 -8.43 9.26
C GLY A 164 9.69 -7.31 8.36
N ARG A 165 9.25 -6.06 8.54
CA ARG A 165 9.86 -4.92 7.85
C ARG A 165 11.09 -4.37 8.56
N SER A 166 12.01 -5.27 8.92
CA SER A 166 13.43 -4.96 9.14
C SER A 166 14.21 -5.56 7.97
N GLY A 167 14.14 -4.89 6.81
CA GLY A 167 14.98 -5.19 5.64
C GLY A 167 14.84 -6.56 4.94
N ALA A 168 13.90 -7.45 5.27
CA ALA A 168 13.75 -8.78 4.64
C ALA A 168 12.28 -9.21 4.46
N VAL A 169 11.98 -10.02 3.43
CA VAL A 169 10.72 -9.99 2.66
C VAL A 169 9.88 -11.26 2.85
N ALA A 170 8.56 -11.14 2.65
CA ALA A 170 7.66 -12.28 2.48
C ALA A 170 7.88 -12.98 1.12
N ALA A 171 7.91 -14.31 1.08
CA ALA A 171 8.09 -15.11 -0.15
C ALA A 171 6.97 -14.93 -1.20
N SER A 172 5.87 -14.28 -0.82
CA SER A 172 4.78 -13.88 -1.71
C SER A 172 4.17 -12.59 -1.20
N TRP A 173 3.83 -11.70 -2.12
CA TRP A 173 3.06 -10.49 -1.83
C TRP A 173 1.63 -10.72 -2.27
N GLN A 174 0.68 -10.37 -1.41
CA GLN A 174 -0.73 -10.38 -1.79
C GLN A 174 -1.22 -8.95 -1.87
N LEU A 175 -1.54 -8.51 -3.09
CA LEU A 175 -2.08 -7.19 -3.35
C LEU A 175 -3.61 -7.27 -3.33
N ASN A 176 -4.19 -6.57 -2.36
CA ASN A 176 -5.63 -6.43 -2.19
C ASN A 176 -6.17 -5.37 -3.14
N VAL A 177 -7.01 -5.78 -4.10
CA VAL A 177 -7.66 -4.87 -5.04
C VAL A 177 -9.16 -4.90 -4.83
N ARG A 178 -9.74 -3.73 -4.54
CA ARG A 178 -11.18 -3.50 -4.55
C ARG A 178 -11.58 -2.94 -5.91
N VAL A 179 -12.60 -3.52 -6.51
CA VAL A 179 -13.24 -3.04 -7.73
C VAL A 179 -14.53 -2.32 -7.32
N ALA A 180 -14.51 -0.99 -7.34
CA ALA A 180 -15.71 -0.18 -7.23
C ALA A 180 -16.33 0.00 -8.63
N ARG A 181 -17.63 -0.21 -8.75
CA ARG A 181 -18.38 -0.04 -10.00
C ARG A 181 -19.38 1.10 -9.85
N GLN A 182 -19.70 1.76 -10.96
CA GLN A 182 -20.86 2.65 -10.99
C GLN A 182 -22.14 1.80 -10.81
N PRO A 183 -23.20 2.32 -10.16
CA PRO A 183 -24.43 1.56 -9.91
C PRO A 183 -25.07 0.97 -11.18
N SER A 184 -24.85 1.59 -12.34
CA SER A 184 -25.35 1.16 -13.65
C SER A 184 -24.49 0.10 -14.34
N PHE A 185 -23.39 -0.33 -13.73
CA PHE A 185 -22.45 -1.28 -14.32
C PHE A 185 -22.21 -2.48 -13.40
N ASP A 186 -22.61 -3.67 -13.84
CA ASP A 186 -22.42 -4.94 -13.13
C ASP A 186 -21.49 -5.91 -13.89
N GLY A 187 -20.91 -5.47 -15.01
CA GLY A 187 -20.05 -6.28 -15.86
C GLY A 187 -18.72 -6.73 -15.21
N PRO A 188 -18.04 -7.70 -15.83
CA PRO A 188 -16.77 -8.21 -15.34
C PRO A 188 -15.67 -7.15 -15.44
N VAL A 189 -14.76 -7.15 -14.47
CA VAL A 189 -13.57 -6.28 -14.46
C VAL A 189 -12.34 -7.16 -14.41
N THR A 190 -11.43 -6.97 -15.35
CA THR A 190 -10.12 -7.65 -15.32
C THR A 190 -9.14 -6.78 -14.57
N VAL A 191 -8.53 -7.32 -13.52
CA VAL A 191 -7.54 -6.65 -12.69
C VAL A 191 -6.18 -7.29 -12.90
N SER A 192 -5.15 -6.48 -13.16
CA SER A 192 -3.76 -6.92 -13.34
C SER A 192 -2.78 -5.95 -12.67
N VAL A 193 -1.50 -6.34 -12.60
CA VAL A 193 -0.41 -5.45 -12.19
C VAL A 193 0.46 -5.08 -13.39
N GLU A 194 0.83 -3.81 -13.49
CA GLU A 194 1.84 -3.31 -14.43
C GLU A 194 3.00 -2.65 -13.66
N GLY A 195 4.17 -2.61 -14.29
CA GLY A 195 5.39 -2.02 -13.74
C GLY A 195 6.60 -2.45 -14.56
N PHE A 196 7.80 -2.08 -14.12
CA PHE A 196 9.05 -2.43 -14.80
C PHE A 196 10.04 -3.12 -13.85
N THR A 197 10.93 -3.91 -14.42
CA THR A 197 12.15 -4.39 -13.74
C THR A 197 13.34 -3.51 -14.13
N SER A 198 14.43 -3.60 -13.36
CA SER A 198 15.73 -3.04 -13.76
C SER A 198 16.37 -3.79 -14.93
N ARG A 199 15.87 -4.97 -15.32
CA ARG A 199 16.38 -5.70 -16.49
C ARG A 199 15.94 -5.03 -17.79
N LEU A 200 16.87 -4.98 -18.74
CA LEU A 200 16.64 -4.38 -20.06
C LEU A 200 16.40 -5.44 -21.13
N GLY A 201 15.56 -5.12 -22.10
CA GLY A 201 15.38 -5.87 -23.33
C GLY A 201 16.50 -5.60 -24.33
N LYS A 202 16.40 -6.21 -25.51
CA LYS A 202 17.46 -6.16 -26.53
C LYS A 202 17.70 -4.75 -27.08
N GLY A 203 16.72 -3.85 -27.00
CA GLY A 203 16.83 -2.45 -27.42
C GLY A 203 17.21 -1.48 -26.31
N GLY A 204 17.54 -1.97 -25.10
CA GLY A 204 17.87 -1.13 -23.95
C GLY A 204 16.65 -0.59 -23.19
N GLU A 205 15.44 -0.99 -23.58
CA GLU A 205 14.20 -0.65 -22.89
C GLU A 205 14.00 -1.48 -21.60
N PRO A 206 13.39 -0.92 -20.54
CA PRO A 206 13.09 -1.69 -19.33
C PRO A 206 12.04 -2.76 -19.63
N LEU A 207 12.28 -3.99 -19.18
CA LEU A 207 11.31 -5.06 -19.29
C LEU A 207 10.14 -4.83 -18.31
N GLY A 208 8.95 -5.27 -18.69
CA GLY A 208 7.79 -5.25 -17.80
C GLY A 208 8.01 -6.13 -16.56
N ILE A 209 7.31 -5.81 -15.47
CA ILE A 209 7.41 -6.48 -14.17
C ILE A 209 7.19 -8.00 -14.27
N GLY A 210 6.41 -8.45 -15.27
CA GLY A 210 6.20 -9.86 -15.59
C GLY A 210 7.47 -10.66 -15.90
N ALA A 211 8.59 -10.00 -16.23
CA ALA A 211 9.88 -10.66 -16.37
C ALA A 211 10.37 -11.24 -15.03
N ASP A 212 10.19 -10.49 -13.94
CA ASP A 212 10.69 -10.80 -12.59
C ASP A 212 9.63 -11.41 -11.67
N VAL A 213 8.36 -11.11 -11.90
CA VAL A 213 7.28 -11.44 -10.97
C VAL A 213 6.19 -12.17 -11.72
N THR A 214 5.75 -13.30 -11.19
CA THR A 214 4.50 -13.92 -11.61
C THR A 214 3.35 -13.19 -10.94
N ALA A 215 2.48 -12.56 -11.74
CA ALA A 215 1.28 -11.88 -11.29
C ALA A 215 0.15 -12.16 -12.30
N ASN A 216 -0.72 -13.11 -11.97
CA ASN A 216 -1.82 -13.48 -12.88
C ASN A 216 -2.95 -12.46 -12.79
N ALA A 217 -3.41 -11.98 -13.95
CA ALA A 217 -4.63 -11.18 -14.00
C ALA A 217 -5.82 -11.97 -13.45
N LYS A 218 -6.73 -11.28 -12.78
CA LYS A 218 -7.94 -11.88 -12.21
C LYS A 218 -9.16 -11.19 -12.79
N VAL A 219 -10.14 -11.99 -13.21
CA VAL A 219 -11.46 -11.50 -13.59
C VAL A 219 -12.31 -11.44 -12.34
N VAL A 220 -12.83 -10.25 -12.05
CA VAL A 220 -13.72 -9.97 -10.93
C VAL A 220 -15.15 -9.97 -11.48
N ALA A 221 -15.93 -10.96 -11.05
CA ALA A 221 -17.32 -11.14 -11.49
C ALA A 221 -18.25 -10.04 -10.94
N ALA A 222 -19.49 -10.02 -11.43
CA ALA A 222 -20.56 -9.18 -10.89
C ALA A 222 -20.73 -9.40 -9.38
N ALA A 223 -21.04 -8.34 -8.63
CA ALA A 223 -21.14 -8.31 -7.15
C ALA A 223 -19.87 -8.66 -6.35
N GLN A 224 -18.81 -9.18 -6.98
CA GLN A 224 -17.51 -9.32 -6.33
C GLN A 224 -16.80 -7.97 -6.28
N GLU A 225 -16.48 -7.51 -5.08
CA GLU A 225 -15.79 -6.23 -4.88
C GLU A 225 -14.32 -6.39 -4.54
N LEU A 226 -13.87 -7.56 -4.08
CA LEU A 226 -12.51 -7.78 -3.63
C LEU A 226 -11.83 -8.90 -4.41
N VAL A 227 -10.57 -8.67 -4.81
CA VAL A 227 -9.72 -9.68 -5.43
C VAL A 227 -8.29 -9.56 -4.93
N PHE A 228 -7.64 -10.70 -4.80
CA PHE A 228 -6.24 -10.81 -4.41
C PHE A 228 -5.39 -11.11 -5.64
N LEU A 229 -4.37 -10.28 -5.87
CA LEU A 229 -3.31 -10.57 -6.84
C LEU A 229 -2.10 -11.10 -6.06
N ASP A 230 -1.74 -12.34 -6.33
CA ASP A 230 -0.53 -12.93 -5.77
C ASP A 230 0.65 -12.55 -6.67
N LEU A 231 1.63 -11.87 -6.10
CA LEU A 231 2.87 -11.47 -6.72
C LEU A 231 3.98 -12.35 -6.16
N THR A 232 4.49 -13.25 -7.00
CA THR A 232 5.56 -14.18 -6.63
C THR A 232 6.82 -13.87 -7.42
N PRO A 233 7.92 -13.45 -6.77
CA PRO A 233 9.20 -13.27 -7.46
C PRO A 233 9.66 -14.59 -8.09
N LYS A 234 10.15 -14.51 -9.33
CA LYS A 234 10.73 -15.64 -10.05
C LYS A 234 12.18 -15.86 -9.60
N PRO A 235 12.74 -17.08 -9.76
CA PRO A 235 14.17 -17.30 -9.57
C PRO A 235 15.00 -16.34 -10.43
N GLY A 236 15.95 -15.63 -9.80
CA GLY A 236 16.79 -14.63 -10.46
C GLY A 236 16.10 -13.31 -10.78
N ALA A 237 14.94 -13.02 -10.17
CA ALA A 237 14.33 -11.70 -10.23
C ALA A 237 15.27 -10.62 -9.69
N ALA A 238 15.23 -9.43 -10.30
CA ALA A 238 16.08 -8.33 -9.88
C ALA A 238 15.70 -7.85 -8.47
N ILE A 239 16.70 -7.83 -7.59
CA ILE A 239 16.56 -7.36 -6.22
C ILE A 239 16.46 -5.83 -6.22
N GLY A 240 15.62 -5.28 -5.34
CA GLY A 240 15.47 -3.83 -5.19
C GLY A 240 14.08 -3.45 -4.71
N THR A 241 13.71 -2.19 -4.91
CA THR A 241 12.34 -1.67 -4.76
C THR A 241 12.00 -0.92 -6.04
N ARG A 242 10.80 -1.15 -6.58
CA ARG A 242 10.29 -0.45 -7.77
C ARG A 242 8.80 -0.18 -7.64
N PRO A 243 8.24 0.79 -8.35
CA PRO A 243 6.81 0.99 -8.35
C PRO A 243 6.11 -0.04 -9.22
N ILE A 244 4.91 -0.41 -8.78
CA ILE A 244 3.93 -1.13 -9.57
C ILE A 244 2.60 -0.38 -9.50
N VAL A 245 1.78 -0.49 -10.54
CA VAL A 245 0.39 0.01 -10.54
C VAL A 245 -0.57 -1.15 -10.70
N THR A 246 -1.73 -1.04 -10.06
CA THR A 246 -2.85 -1.90 -10.40
C THR A 246 -3.56 -1.31 -11.62
N ARG A 247 -3.96 -2.17 -12.55
CA ARG A 247 -4.75 -1.84 -13.72
C ARG A 247 -6.07 -2.59 -13.68
N ALA A 248 -7.17 -1.86 -13.81
CA ALA A 248 -8.51 -2.41 -13.99
C ALA A 248 -8.99 -2.11 -15.42
N GLU A 249 -9.56 -3.11 -16.08
CA GLU A 249 -10.12 -3.03 -17.43
C GLU A 249 -11.54 -3.58 -17.45
N ALA A 250 -12.46 -2.85 -18.07
CA ALA A 250 -13.84 -3.24 -18.26
C ALA A 250 -14.38 -2.72 -19.61
N THR A 251 -15.45 -3.33 -20.11
CA THR A 251 -16.22 -2.79 -21.25
C THR A 251 -17.53 -2.22 -20.72
N VAL A 252 -17.69 -0.90 -20.79
CA VAL A 252 -18.89 -0.17 -20.32
C VAL A 252 -19.57 0.44 -21.53
N ASN A 253 -20.85 0.11 -21.77
CA ASN A 253 -21.62 0.59 -22.93
C ASN A 253 -20.94 0.34 -24.29
N GLY A 254 -20.21 -0.77 -24.43
CA GLY A 254 -19.46 -1.11 -25.64
C GLY A 254 -18.08 -0.44 -25.76
N GLU A 255 -17.72 0.46 -24.83
CA GLU A 255 -16.43 1.13 -24.81
C GLU A 255 -15.49 0.55 -23.76
N LYS A 256 -14.21 0.46 -24.11
CA LYS A 256 -13.17 -0.02 -23.20
C LYS A 256 -12.78 1.07 -22.22
N VAL A 257 -12.99 0.80 -20.93
CA VAL A 257 -12.59 1.66 -19.81
C VAL A 257 -11.39 1.04 -19.12
N ILE A 258 -10.33 1.82 -18.93
CA ILE A 258 -9.13 1.43 -18.19
C ILE A 258 -8.92 2.43 -17.05
N VAL A 259 -8.74 1.90 -15.85
CA VAL A 259 -8.41 2.68 -14.66
C VAL A 259 -7.13 2.14 -14.06
N TYR A 260 -6.30 3.05 -13.57
CA TYR A 260 -5.07 2.73 -12.86
C TYR A 260 -5.17 3.21 -11.42
N ASP A 261 -4.57 2.46 -10.51
CA ASP A 261 -4.40 2.87 -9.12
C ASP A 261 -3.07 3.63 -8.93
N GLU A 262 -2.86 4.16 -7.73
CA GLU A 262 -1.58 4.78 -7.36
C GLU A 262 -0.42 3.78 -7.49
N ALA A 263 0.75 4.31 -7.86
CA ALA A 263 1.97 3.54 -7.92
C ALA A 263 2.39 3.21 -6.49
N ILE A 264 2.49 1.92 -6.18
CA ILE A 264 2.91 1.44 -4.87
C ILE A 264 4.31 0.84 -4.95
N PRO A 265 5.15 1.01 -3.92
CA PRO A 265 6.47 0.40 -3.89
C PRO A 265 6.34 -1.11 -3.69
N PHE A 266 6.97 -1.88 -4.57
CA PHE A 266 7.08 -3.32 -4.53
C PHE A 266 8.55 -3.74 -4.40
N THR A 267 8.86 -4.55 -3.38
CA THR A 267 10.22 -4.97 -3.01
C THR A 267 10.42 -6.47 -3.24
N VAL A 268 11.54 -6.82 -3.86
CA VAL A 268 12.06 -8.16 -4.15
C VAL A 268 13.40 -8.14 -3.44
N ALA A 269 13.57 -8.97 -2.42
CA ALA A 269 14.85 -9.11 -1.73
C ALA A 269 15.45 -10.49 -2.00
N LYS A 270 16.68 -10.64 -1.49
CA LYS A 270 17.44 -11.89 -1.49
C LYS A 270 16.76 -12.96 -0.65
#